data_AF-A0A1V6EWP5-F1
#
_entry.id   AF-A0A1V6EWP5-F1
#
_cell.length_a   1.000
_cell.length_b   1.000
_cell.length_c   1.000
_cell.angle_alpha   90.00
_cell.angle_beta   90.00
_cell.angle_gamma   90.00
#
_symmetry.space_group_name_H-M   'P 1'
#
loop_
_entity.id
_entity.type
_entity.pdbx_description
1 polymer ?
#
loop_
_entity_poly.entity_id
_entity_poly.type
_entity_poly.pdbx_seq_one_letter_code
_entity_poly.pdbx_strand_id
1 'polypeptide(L)'
;MKKYLFLVLILLPVFLLGQAGDDDLSVPGDPLLDEETETTEGTQWGMGGVVGAITIDNQTYSQIRLQPELLVGKFGVGLDIDLIIDSEGNVRKEDWDEWQDYVNKILYFRYAQRNDPFYFKVGSIPDYTLGNGLIFNHYSNMTLYPNVKNIGGYLGVNTQLSGLGFEVFSHNVYKNEILAGRAHFQPLAVTNIPLLEKLRIGVNVGIDRDQYAKYEDDDGDNIPDVYDKFPKDKARYLDTDNDGVADNDDIDINGNNILDHPSLNPYVQENFPGIDSLGYALDTNVKTDSAAAYTEKDEVLVYSADYQLPLIETERFNLIHYGEIAKIDGYGTGMIFPGFSSKFFIFDARLEFRNFGDQFLPGYFDRQYDQQRAQVKYIAQPDSCKIWNLTTKEQTLENVESSLGWFGYLRANLFNFMYAKIAYQDMYGKNNSLGKSLWASITVNPSMVPKLKEATLYYSQTNTNYINFKWLRNENALIAGRLVYSVSDNANLVGRYSEYYTDINGDGRIKGKDEITEMLTFGVEFQL
;
A
#
# COMPACT_ATOMS: atom_id res chain seq x y z
N MET A 1 40.42 3.82 -8.43
CA MET A 1 39.98 4.31 -7.10
C MET A 1 38.51 4.03 -6.77
N LYS A 2 37.55 4.13 -7.71
CA LYS A 2 36.12 3.87 -7.44
C LYS A 2 35.75 2.39 -7.11
N LYS A 3 36.51 1.39 -7.57
CA LYS A 3 36.27 -0.05 -7.25
C LYS A 3 36.62 -0.47 -5.82
N TYR A 4 37.50 0.26 -5.14
CA TYR A 4 37.93 -0.06 -3.77
C TYR A 4 37.13 0.70 -2.71
N LEU A 5 36.47 1.80 -3.06
CA LEU A 5 35.59 2.53 -2.15
C LEU A 5 34.37 1.68 -1.75
N PHE A 6 33.85 0.89 -2.70
CA PHE A 6 32.75 -0.05 -2.47
C PHE A 6 33.16 -1.21 -1.55
N LEU A 7 34.39 -1.71 -1.69
CA LEU A 7 34.96 -2.76 -0.84
C LEU A 7 35.30 -2.26 0.57
N VAL A 8 35.70 -0.99 0.70
CA VAL A 8 35.91 -0.32 2.00
C VAL A 8 34.58 -0.01 2.70
N LEU A 9 33.51 0.30 1.97
CA LEU A 9 32.16 0.49 2.51
C LEU A 9 31.50 -0.83 2.98
N ILE A 10 31.81 -1.95 2.34
CA ILE A 10 31.29 -3.29 2.72
C ILE A 10 32.04 -3.88 3.94
N LEU A 11 33.31 -3.51 4.16
CA LEU A 11 34.13 -4.05 5.25
C LEU A 11 34.16 -3.18 6.53
N LEU A 12 33.61 -1.97 6.49
CA LEU A 12 33.61 -1.05 7.64
C LEU A 12 32.65 -1.39 8.80
N PRO A 13 31.57 -2.17 8.64
CA PRO A 13 30.66 -2.42 9.75
C PRO A 13 30.86 -3.85 10.27
N VAL A 14 31.89 -4.05 11.10
CA VAL A 14 32.17 -5.34 11.80
C VAL A 14 32.17 -5.18 13.32
N PHE A 15 31.88 -3.99 13.84
CA PHE A 15 31.78 -3.81 15.28
C PHE A 15 30.56 -2.96 15.64
N LEU A 16 29.86 -3.46 16.66
CA LEU A 16 29.08 -2.73 17.66
C LEU A 16 27.55 -2.68 17.47
N LEU A 17 26.85 -3.16 18.50
CA LEU A 17 25.40 -3.39 18.69
C LEU A 17 24.52 -2.10 18.64
N GLY A 18 23.24 -2.25 18.26
CA GLY A 18 22.11 -1.28 18.31
C GLY A 18 20.77 -1.77 17.69
N GLN A 19 19.65 -1.73 18.44
CA GLN A 19 18.28 -2.09 17.97
C GLN A 19 17.71 -1.10 16.92
N ALA A 20 16.94 -1.61 15.94
CA ALA A 20 16.30 -0.85 14.85
C ALA A 20 14.82 -0.55 15.16
N GLY A 21 14.33 0.62 14.76
CA GLY A 21 12.93 1.05 14.87
C GLY A 21 12.25 1.19 13.50
N ASP A 22 10.96 0.85 13.50
CA ASP A 22 9.87 0.94 12.51
C ASP A 22 10.09 0.82 10.98
N ASP A 23 9.24 -0.04 10.42
CA ASP A 23 9.35 -0.84 9.20
C ASP A 23 8.53 -0.23 8.02
N ASP A 24 8.89 0.97 7.54
CA ASP A 24 8.27 1.54 6.32
C ASP A 24 8.61 0.73 5.04
N LEU A 25 9.52 -0.24 5.13
CA LEU A 25 10.15 -0.94 4.00
C LEU A 25 10.08 -2.47 4.16
N SER A 26 8.86 -2.97 4.39
CA SER A 26 8.57 -4.41 4.45
C SER A 26 9.05 -5.14 3.19
N VAL A 27 9.65 -6.30 3.39
CA VAL A 27 10.05 -7.23 2.33
C VAL A 27 9.07 -8.40 2.33
N PRO A 28 8.59 -8.90 1.16
CA PRO A 28 7.73 -10.07 1.13
C PRO A 28 8.34 -11.24 1.91
N GLY A 29 7.51 -11.92 2.70
CA GLY A 29 7.96 -13.01 3.56
C GLY A 29 8.52 -12.55 4.91
N ASP A 30 8.57 -11.25 5.18
CA ASP A 30 8.81 -10.73 6.52
C ASP A 30 7.85 -11.43 7.51
N PRO A 31 8.31 -11.77 8.73
CA PRO A 31 7.40 -12.17 9.77
C PRO A 31 6.39 -11.04 9.99
N LEU A 32 5.16 -11.43 10.36
CA LEU A 32 4.22 -10.46 10.94
C LEU A 32 4.98 -9.70 12.03
N LEU A 33 4.92 -8.37 11.96
CA LEU A 33 5.22 -7.55 13.12
C LEU A 33 4.14 -7.89 14.13
N ASP A 34 4.41 -8.87 14.98
CA ASP A 34 3.83 -8.82 16.30
C ASP A 34 4.32 -7.46 16.82
N GLU A 35 3.44 -6.47 16.92
CA GLU A 35 3.69 -5.27 17.71
C GLU A 35 3.94 -5.79 19.12
N GLU A 36 5.14 -6.32 19.40
CA GLU A 36 5.56 -6.81 20.71
C GLU A 36 5.73 -5.57 21.59
N THR A 37 4.63 -4.90 21.90
CA THR A 37 4.59 -4.04 23.06
C THR A 37 4.45 -4.97 24.24
N GLU A 38 5.56 -5.16 24.94
CA GLU A 38 5.59 -5.82 26.23
C GLU A 38 4.46 -5.24 27.08
N THR A 39 3.63 -6.10 27.68
CA THR A 39 2.65 -5.64 28.67
C THR A 39 3.40 -4.90 29.76
N THR A 40 3.14 -3.61 29.90
CA THR A 40 3.91 -2.76 30.79
C THR A 40 3.45 -3.00 32.23
N GLU A 41 4.40 -3.26 33.14
CA GLU A 41 4.13 -3.18 34.58
C GLU A 41 4.03 -1.70 34.98
N GLY A 42 2.88 -1.07 34.73
CA GLY A 42 2.58 0.31 35.12
C GLY A 42 2.00 1.17 34.01
N THR A 43 1.85 2.46 34.28
CA THR A 43 1.48 3.47 33.28
C THR A 43 2.75 4.04 32.65
N GLN A 44 2.89 3.93 31.33
CA GLN A 44 3.94 4.59 30.56
C GLN A 44 3.33 5.71 29.74
N TRP A 45 3.97 6.87 29.75
CA TRP A 45 3.62 8.01 28.93
C TRP A 45 4.84 8.41 28.10
N GLY A 46 4.61 8.69 26.83
CA GLY A 46 5.64 9.22 25.93
C GLY A 46 5.05 10.33 25.08
N MET A 47 5.90 11.24 24.61
CA MET A 47 5.51 12.27 23.66
C MET A 47 6.47 12.27 22.47
N GLY A 48 6.04 11.69 21.35
CA GLY A 48 6.71 11.78 20.07
C GLY A 48 6.34 13.06 19.32
N GLY A 49 7.05 13.38 18.25
CA GLY A 49 6.65 14.43 17.33
C GLY A 49 7.65 14.68 16.23
N VAL A 50 7.24 15.47 15.24
CA VAL A 50 8.07 15.86 14.09
C VAL A 50 7.91 17.35 13.82
N VAL A 51 9.02 18.06 13.62
CA VAL A 51 9.01 19.42 13.06
C VAL A 51 9.90 19.42 11.82
N GLY A 52 9.37 19.77 10.66
CA GLY A 52 10.13 19.68 9.42
C GLY A 52 9.39 20.19 8.19
N ALA A 53 9.84 19.75 7.02
CA ALA A 53 9.17 20.01 5.76
C ALA A 53 8.75 18.70 5.10
N ILE A 54 7.57 18.70 4.51
CA ILE A 54 7.02 17.58 3.73
C ILE A 54 6.67 18.09 2.33
N THR A 55 7.03 17.33 1.29
CA THR A 55 6.63 17.64 -0.08
C THR A 55 5.54 16.65 -0.49
N ILE A 56 4.37 17.18 -0.84
CA ILE A 56 3.18 16.44 -1.31
C ILE A 56 2.81 17.06 -2.66
N ASP A 57 2.69 16.25 -3.71
CA ASP A 57 2.30 16.69 -5.06
C ASP A 57 3.09 17.89 -5.59
N ASN A 58 4.43 17.82 -5.44
CA ASN A 58 5.39 18.88 -5.80
C ASN A 58 5.24 20.22 -5.05
N GLN A 59 4.41 20.28 -4.01
CA GLN A 59 4.30 21.43 -3.11
C GLN A 59 4.95 21.11 -1.76
N THR A 60 5.80 22.01 -1.27
CA THR A 60 6.48 21.85 0.02
C THR A 60 5.72 22.60 1.11
N TYR A 61 5.37 21.88 2.16
CA TYR A 61 4.70 22.38 3.35
C TYR A 61 5.63 22.34 4.56
N SER A 62 5.43 23.26 5.50
CA SER A 62 5.99 23.14 6.85
C SER A 62 5.09 22.26 7.70
N GLN A 63 5.67 21.35 8.48
CA GLN A 63 4.95 20.42 9.33
C GLN A 63 5.35 20.56 10.80
N ILE A 64 4.35 20.58 11.67
CA ILE A 64 4.50 20.37 13.11
C ILE A 64 3.56 19.24 13.50
N ARG A 65 4.08 18.17 14.09
CA ARG A 65 3.33 16.97 14.49
C ARG A 65 3.69 16.58 15.92
N LEU A 66 2.69 16.20 16.70
CA LEU A 66 2.79 15.71 18.06
C LEU A 66 2.08 14.37 18.18
N GLN A 67 2.78 13.39 18.75
CA GLN A 67 2.31 12.02 18.90
C GLN A 67 2.44 11.58 20.35
N PRO A 68 1.59 12.09 21.27
CA PRO A 68 1.54 11.58 22.63
C PRO A 68 1.01 10.15 22.63
N GLU A 69 1.63 9.33 23.47
CA GLU A 69 1.27 7.93 23.67
C GLU A 69 1.11 7.64 25.16
N LEU A 70 0.07 6.88 25.50
CA LEU A 70 -0.23 6.43 26.85
C LEU A 70 -0.47 4.92 26.82
N LEU A 71 0.34 4.17 27.56
CA LEU A 71 0.19 2.73 27.76
C LEU A 71 -0.18 2.47 29.23
N VAL A 72 -1.30 1.76 29.46
CA VAL A 72 -1.77 1.40 30.80
C VAL A 72 -2.14 -0.08 30.81
N GLY A 73 -1.21 -0.92 31.28
CA GLY A 73 -1.39 -2.38 31.27
C GLY A 73 -1.53 -2.91 29.85
N LYS A 74 -2.71 -3.45 29.51
CA LYS A 74 -3.02 -3.93 28.15
C LYS A 74 -3.59 -2.85 27.23
N PHE A 75 -3.92 -1.67 27.74
CA PHE A 75 -4.43 -0.57 26.92
C PHE A 75 -3.29 0.26 26.34
N GLY A 76 -3.44 0.68 25.09
CA GLY A 76 -2.59 1.69 24.48
C GLY A 76 -3.43 2.73 23.74
N VAL A 77 -3.09 4.00 23.91
CA VAL A 77 -3.69 5.12 23.18
C VAL A 77 -2.56 5.96 22.59
N GLY A 78 -2.55 6.12 21.28
CA GLY A 78 -1.68 7.06 20.57
C GLY A 78 -2.52 8.12 19.88
N LEU A 79 -2.09 9.38 19.95
CA LEU A 79 -2.66 10.47 19.15
C LEU A 79 -1.67 10.87 18.05
N ASP A 80 -2.18 11.53 17.02
CA ASP A 80 -1.41 12.13 15.93
C ASP A 80 -1.96 13.51 15.60
N ILE A 81 -1.44 14.51 16.28
CA ILE A 81 -1.88 15.91 16.18
C ILE A 81 -0.90 16.65 15.27
N ASP A 82 -1.31 16.98 14.07
CA ASP A 82 -0.47 17.65 13.08
C ASP A 82 -1.05 18.96 12.56
N LEU A 83 -0.13 19.86 12.21
CA LEU A 83 -0.36 21.14 11.56
C LEU A 83 0.53 21.18 10.32
N ILE A 84 -0.10 21.19 9.15
CA ILE A 84 0.54 21.35 7.85
C ILE A 84 0.26 22.77 7.38
N ILE A 85 1.32 23.51 7.07
CA ILE A 85 1.29 24.95 6.76
C ILE A 85 1.88 25.16 5.37
N ASP A 86 1.14 25.84 4.50
CA ASP A 86 1.56 26.18 3.14
C ASP A 86 2.65 27.28 3.10
N SER A 87 3.10 27.63 1.90
CA SER A 87 4.12 28.67 1.68
C SER A 87 3.64 30.09 1.99
N GLU A 88 2.32 30.31 2.06
CA GLU A 88 1.69 31.58 2.39
C GLU A 88 1.42 31.72 3.90
N GLY A 89 1.64 30.65 4.67
CA GLY A 89 1.44 30.60 6.11
C GLY A 89 0.02 30.18 6.53
N ASN A 90 -0.81 29.70 5.60
CA ASN A 90 -2.13 29.17 5.93
C ASN A 90 -2.02 27.70 6.36
N VAL A 91 -2.84 27.33 7.36
CA VAL A 91 -3.03 25.92 7.73
C VAL A 91 -3.90 25.26 6.67
N ARG A 92 -3.53 24.04 6.25
CA ARG A 92 -4.34 23.22 5.34
C ARG A 92 -5.73 23.00 5.94
N LYS A 93 -6.75 23.57 5.30
CA LYS A 93 -8.13 23.59 5.85
C LYS A 93 -8.77 22.21 5.84
N GLU A 94 -8.46 21.41 4.82
CA GLU A 94 -8.91 20.03 4.62
C GLU A 94 -8.55 19.08 5.78
N ASP A 95 -7.65 19.48 6.68
CA ASP A 95 -7.27 18.67 7.85
C ASP A 95 -8.11 18.99 9.10
N TRP A 96 -9.12 19.87 8.99
CA TRP A 96 -9.84 20.49 10.13
C TRP A 96 -11.30 20.91 9.85
N ASP A 97 -11.84 20.70 8.66
CA ASP A 97 -13.15 21.21 8.25
C ASP A 97 -14.30 20.23 8.51
N GLU A 98 -14.02 18.93 8.60
CA GLU A 98 -15.01 17.91 8.92
C GLU A 98 -14.87 17.32 10.33
N TRP A 99 -15.94 16.70 10.85
CA TRP A 99 -15.90 16.08 12.18
C TRP A 99 -14.95 14.88 12.22
N GLN A 100 -14.78 14.19 11.08
CA GLN A 100 -13.91 13.06 10.86
C GLN A 100 -12.44 13.45 11.07
N ASP A 101 -12.05 14.66 10.71
CA ASP A 101 -10.66 15.13 10.82
C ASP A 101 -10.17 15.23 12.26
N TYR A 102 -11.08 15.53 13.18
CA TYR A 102 -10.79 15.49 14.61
C TYR A 102 -10.59 14.05 15.10
N VAL A 103 -11.33 13.08 14.56
CA VAL A 103 -11.13 11.66 14.89
C VAL A 103 -9.85 11.13 14.27
N ASN A 104 -9.46 11.63 13.09
CA ASN A 104 -8.19 11.32 12.43
C ASN A 104 -6.95 11.72 13.24
N LYS A 105 -7.12 12.48 14.34
CA LYS A 105 -6.05 12.77 15.31
C LYS A 105 -5.84 11.64 16.33
N ILE A 106 -6.65 10.58 16.31
CA ILE A 106 -6.40 9.34 17.05
C ILE A 106 -5.55 8.43 16.17
N LEU A 107 -4.28 8.27 16.52
CA LEU A 107 -3.38 7.35 15.80
C LEU A 107 -3.84 5.92 16.02
N TYR A 108 -4.05 5.52 17.28
CA TYR A 108 -4.64 4.23 17.58
C TYR A 108 -5.23 4.18 18.99
N PHE A 109 -6.19 3.28 19.16
CA PHE A 109 -6.66 2.77 20.45
C PHE A 109 -6.61 1.25 20.41
N ARG A 110 -5.90 0.62 21.35
CA ARG A 110 -5.76 -0.84 21.41
C ARG A 110 -6.01 -1.39 22.80
N TYR A 111 -6.44 -2.65 22.81
CA TYR A 111 -6.43 -3.51 23.98
C TYR A 111 -5.78 -4.84 23.62
N ALA A 112 -4.78 -5.23 24.40
CA ALA A 112 -4.11 -6.53 24.32
C ALA A 112 -3.41 -6.78 22.96
N GLN A 113 -2.78 -7.95 22.82
CA GLN A 113 -2.05 -8.34 21.61
C GLN A 113 -2.80 -9.41 20.82
N ARG A 114 -2.50 -9.59 19.52
CA ARG A 114 -3.18 -10.58 18.66
C ARG A 114 -3.09 -12.03 19.14
N ASN A 115 -2.13 -12.35 20.01
CA ASN A 115 -1.98 -13.67 20.63
C ASN A 115 -2.72 -13.80 21.98
N ASP A 116 -3.28 -12.72 22.52
CA ASP A 116 -4.07 -12.75 23.76
C ASP A 116 -5.47 -13.37 23.54
N PRO A 117 -6.17 -13.81 24.61
CA PRO A 117 -7.49 -14.43 24.49
C PRO A 117 -8.57 -13.53 23.89
N PHE A 118 -8.47 -12.21 24.11
CA PHE A 118 -9.31 -11.20 23.49
C PHE A 118 -8.46 -9.97 23.24
N TYR A 119 -8.55 -9.40 22.05
CA TYR A 119 -7.80 -8.22 21.65
C TYR A 119 -8.55 -7.42 20.60
N PHE A 120 -8.25 -6.13 20.53
CA PHE A 120 -8.67 -5.28 19.43
C PHE A 120 -7.72 -4.11 19.24
N LYS A 121 -7.72 -3.56 18.04
CA LYS A 121 -7.07 -2.28 17.71
C LYS A 121 -7.99 -1.50 16.77
N VAL A 122 -8.10 -0.20 16.97
CA VAL A 122 -8.78 0.74 16.09
C VAL A 122 -7.83 1.90 15.79
N GLY A 123 -7.80 2.39 14.55
CA GLY A 123 -6.91 3.43 14.06
C GLY A 123 -5.96 2.92 12.97
N SER A 124 -4.69 3.30 13.08
CA SER A 124 -3.62 2.97 12.16
C SER A 124 -3.20 1.49 12.24
N ILE A 125 -3.26 0.81 11.10
CA ILE A 125 -2.86 -0.59 10.93
C ILE A 125 -1.65 -0.63 9.95
N PRO A 126 -0.42 -0.65 10.48
CA PRO A 126 0.79 -0.59 9.65
C PRO A 126 1.04 -1.87 8.85
N ASP A 127 0.49 -2.99 9.32
CA ASP A 127 0.68 -4.31 8.73
C ASP A 127 -0.49 -5.24 9.06
N TYR A 128 -1.01 -5.94 8.06
CA TYR A 128 -2.01 -6.97 8.22
C TYR A 128 -1.80 -8.11 7.20
N THR A 129 -1.59 -9.32 7.72
CA THR A 129 -1.41 -10.54 6.93
C THR A 129 -2.35 -11.64 7.42
N LEU A 130 -2.95 -12.38 6.49
CA LEU A 130 -3.76 -13.57 6.75
C LEU A 130 -3.03 -14.83 6.24
N GLY A 131 -3.29 -15.97 6.90
CA GLY A 131 -2.62 -17.23 6.55
C GLY A 131 -1.10 -17.09 6.55
N ASN A 132 -0.48 -17.40 5.42
CA ASN A 132 0.94 -17.22 5.11
C ASN A 132 1.16 -16.14 4.04
N GLY A 133 0.18 -15.25 3.81
CA GLY A 133 0.30 -14.13 2.88
C GLY A 133 -0.20 -14.41 1.47
N LEU A 134 -0.98 -15.47 1.23
CA LEU A 134 -1.45 -15.76 -0.13
C LEU A 134 -2.60 -14.86 -0.59
N ILE A 135 -3.38 -14.28 0.33
CA ILE A 135 -4.52 -13.38 0.02
C ILE A 135 -4.34 -11.96 0.56
N PHE A 136 -3.95 -11.81 1.83
CA PHE A 136 -3.59 -10.56 2.49
C PHE A 136 -2.12 -10.64 2.86
N ASN A 137 -1.28 -9.77 2.31
CA ASN A 137 0.16 -9.82 2.46
C ASN A 137 0.71 -8.44 2.81
N HIS A 138 0.98 -8.21 4.10
CA HIS A 138 1.44 -6.91 4.60
C HIS A 138 0.54 -5.74 4.17
N TYR A 139 -0.79 -5.96 4.10
CA TYR A 139 -1.75 -4.90 3.82
C TYR A 139 -1.63 -3.80 4.87
N SER A 140 -1.72 -2.54 4.47
CA SER A 140 -1.66 -1.40 5.37
C SER A 140 -2.68 -0.37 4.98
N ASN A 141 -3.44 0.13 5.96
CA ASN A 141 -4.30 1.30 5.73
C ASN A 141 -3.54 2.62 5.89
N MET A 142 -2.22 2.56 6.10
CA MET A 142 -1.34 3.71 6.32
C MET A 142 -0.45 4.03 5.12
N THR A 143 -0.64 3.38 3.97
CA THR A 143 0.26 3.54 2.82
C THR A 143 0.33 4.98 2.29
N LEU A 144 -0.78 5.72 2.38
CA LEU A 144 -0.84 7.14 2.02
C LEU A 144 -0.65 8.08 3.21
N TYR A 145 -0.31 7.57 4.38
CA TYR A 145 -0.07 8.39 5.55
C TYR A 145 1.18 9.27 5.34
N PRO A 146 1.13 10.57 5.67
CA PRO A 146 0.06 11.24 6.40
C PRO A 146 -1.02 11.94 5.56
N ASN A 147 -0.93 11.89 4.23
CA ASN A 147 -1.86 12.60 3.36
C ASN A 147 -3.30 12.08 3.47
N VAL A 148 -3.46 10.76 3.62
CA VAL A 148 -4.76 10.12 3.89
C VAL A 148 -4.66 9.35 5.21
N LYS A 149 -5.60 9.61 6.13
CA LYS A 149 -5.65 8.98 7.45
C LYS A 149 -6.86 8.05 7.55
N ASN A 150 -6.64 6.77 7.25
CA ASN A 150 -7.67 5.75 7.46
C ASN A 150 -7.74 5.32 8.92
N ILE A 151 -8.96 5.17 9.44
CA ILE A 151 -9.23 4.62 10.77
C ILE A 151 -9.71 3.19 10.60
N GLY A 152 -8.78 2.25 10.55
CA GLY A 152 -9.08 0.82 10.44
C GLY A 152 -9.28 0.16 11.79
N GLY A 153 -9.38 -1.16 11.80
CA GLY A 153 -9.37 -1.91 13.04
C GLY A 153 -9.50 -3.40 12.86
N TYR A 154 -9.09 -4.14 13.88
CA TYR A 154 -9.33 -5.56 14.02
C TYR A 154 -9.83 -5.90 15.42
N LEU A 155 -10.55 -7.00 15.53
CA LEU A 155 -10.98 -7.60 16.78
C LEU A 155 -10.83 -9.11 16.67
N GLY A 156 -10.29 -9.75 17.71
CA GLY A 156 -10.13 -11.18 17.72
C GLY A 156 -10.26 -11.83 19.10
N VAL A 157 -10.54 -13.12 19.06
CA VAL A 157 -10.68 -14.01 20.22
C VAL A 157 -9.83 -15.25 19.97
N ASN A 158 -9.00 -15.63 20.95
CA ASN A 158 -8.28 -16.90 20.96
C ASN A 158 -8.69 -17.71 22.19
N THR A 159 -8.98 -18.98 22.00
CA THR A 159 -9.38 -19.88 23.06
C THR A 159 -8.36 -21.01 23.25
N GLN A 160 -8.27 -21.52 24.47
CA GLN A 160 -7.48 -22.72 24.76
C GLN A 160 -8.20 -24.01 24.30
N LEU A 161 -9.46 -23.92 23.86
CA LEU A 161 -10.25 -25.05 23.42
C LEU A 161 -9.80 -25.46 22.01
N SER A 162 -8.87 -26.42 21.96
CA SER A 162 -8.28 -26.89 20.70
C SER A 162 -7.73 -25.75 19.84
N GLY A 163 -7.16 -24.73 20.48
CA GLY A 163 -6.59 -23.56 19.80
C GLY A 163 -7.58 -22.79 18.91
N LEU A 164 -8.90 -22.91 19.13
CA LEU A 164 -9.90 -22.21 18.33
C LEU A 164 -9.72 -20.69 18.48
N GLY A 165 -9.64 -19.97 17.37
CA GLY A 165 -9.63 -18.52 17.36
C GLY A 165 -10.29 -17.92 16.13
N PHE A 166 -10.71 -16.67 16.28
CA PHE A 166 -11.43 -15.89 15.29
C PHE A 166 -10.92 -14.45 15.27
N GLU A 167 -10.82 -13.84 14.10
CA GLU A 167 -10.48 -12.44 13.91
C GLU A 167 -11.29 -11.83 12.77
N VAL A 168 -11.69 -10.58 12.93
CA VAL A 168 -12.24 -9.73 11.85
C VAL A 168 -11.44 -8.45 11.74
N PHE A 169 -11.40 -7.90 10.54
CA PHE A 169 -10.66 -6.70 10.19
C PHE A 169 -11.46 -5.81 9.23
N SER A 170 -11.29 -4.50 9.37
CA SER A 170 -11.75 -3.49 8.43
C SER A 170 -10.62 -2.48 8.21
N HIS A 171 -10.34 -2.13 6.96
CA HIS A 171 -9.33 -1.11 6.65
C HIS A 171 -9.75 0.30 7.09
N ASN A 172 -11.06 0.56 7.13
CA ASN A 172 -11.69 1.79 7.56
C ASN A 172 -13.05 1.46 8.20
N VAL A 173 -13.20 1.68 9.51
CA VAL A 173 -14.39 1.29 10.28
C VAL A 173 -15.64 2.11 9.95
N TYR A 174 -15.49 3.24 9.23
CA TYR A 174 -16.60 4.05 8.75
C TYR A 174 -17.04 3.59 7.35
N LYS A 175 -16.10 3.55 6.41
CA LYS A 175 -16.38 3.19 5.00
C LYS A 175 -16.70 1.70 4.85
N ASN A 176 -16.00 0.83 5.59
CA ASN A 176 -16.17 -0.63 5.58
C ASN A 176 -16.17 -1.25 4.17
N GLU A 177 -15.32 -0.74 3.28
CA GLU A 177 -15.16 -1.21 1.90
C GLU A 177 -14.35 -2.49 1.85
N ILE A 178 -13.12 -2.46 2.39
CA ILE A 178 -12.24 -3.63 2.51
C ILE A 178 -12.39 -4.25 3.90
N LEU A 179 -12.80 -5.52 3.93
CA LEU A 179 -13.00 -6.31 5.13
C LEU A 179 -12.23 -7.63 5.02
N ALA A 180 -11.83 -8.18 6.16
CA ALA A 180 -11.22 -9.50 6.22
C ALA A 180 -11.65 -10.27 7.46
N GLY A 181 -11.50 -11.59 7.42
CA GLY A 181 -11.77 -12.46 8.55
C GLY A 181 -10.94 -13.73 8.52
N ARG A 182 -10.67 -14.27 9.71
CA ARG A 182 -9.96 -15.54 9.92
C ARG A 182 -10.64 -16.37 10.98
N ALA A 183 -10.72 -17.67 10.74
CA ALA A 183 -10.98 -18.66 11.78
C ALA A 183 -9.87 -19.72 11.75
N HIS A 184 -9.38 -20.14 12.91
CA HIS A 184 -8.35 -21.17 13.01
C HIS A 184 -8.61 -22.11 14.19
N PHE A 185 -8.11 -23.35 14.10
CA PHE A 185 -8.24 -24.36 15.15
C PHE A 185 -7.16 -25.45 15.03
N GLN A 186 -6.99 -26.23 16.09
CA GLN A 186 -6.05 -27.36 16.20
C GLN A 186 -6.82 -28.68 16.35
N PRO A 187 -7.14 -29.39 15.25
CA PRO A 187 -8.01 -30.58 15.27
C PRO A 187 -7.50 -31.73 16.15
N LEU A 188 -6.18 -31.81 16.34
CA LEU A 188 -5.53 -32.97 16.94
C LEU A 188 -4.93 -32.65 18.33
N ALA A 189 -5.21 -31.47 18.89
CA ALA A 189 -4.65 -31.00 20.15
C ALA A 189 -4.84 -31.97 21.35
N VAL A 190 -5.89 -32.80 21.32
CA VAL A 190 -6.22 -33.78 22.39
C VAL A 190 -5.81 -35.21 22.08
N THR A 191 -5.26 -35.48 20.88
CA THR A 191 -4.97 -36.85 20.43
C THR A 191 -3.63 -37.39 20.91
N ASN A 192 -2.75 -36.54 21.49
CA ASN A 192 -1.38 -36.86 21.90
C ASN A 192 -0.51 -37.50 20.80
N ILE A 193 -0.88 -37.33 19.52
CA ILE A 193 -0.07 -37.83 18.40
C ILE A 193 1.11 -36.86 18.23
N PRO A 194 2.37 -37.32 18.41
CA PRO A 194 3.52 -36.44 18.35
C PRO A 194 3.57 -35.62 17.05
N LEU A 195 3.95 -34.35 17.15
CA LEU A 195 3.93 -33.33 16.08
C LEU A 195 2.52 -32.92 15.63
N LEU A 196 1.65 -33.89 15.32
CA LEU A 196 0.32 -33.63 14.79
C LEU A 196 -0.61 -32.95 15.79
N GLU A 197 -0.40 -33.11 17.10
CA GLU A 197 -1.11 -32.35 18.14
C GLU A 197 -0.97 -30.82 18.01
N LYS A 198 0.08 -30.36 17.31
CA LYS A 198 0.36 -28.94 17.05
C LYS A 198 -0.12 -28.45 15.70
N LEU A 199 -0.73 -29.31 14.89
CA LEU A 199 -1.29 -28.96 13.59
C LEU A 199 -2.35 -27.87 13.78
N ARG A 200 -2.11 -26.69 13.19
CA ARG A 200 -3.08 -25.61 13.10
C ARG A 200 -3.65 -25.57 11.68
N ILE A 201 -4.96 -25.42 11.57
CA ILE A 201 -5.68 -25.22 10.31
C ILE A 201 -6.38 -23.88 10.39
N GLY A 202 -6.33 -23.09 9.32
CA GLY A 202 -6.98 -21.80 9.19
C GLY A 202 -7.83 -21.72 7.93
N VAL A 203 -8.89 -20.92 8.00
CA VAL A 203 -9.64 -20.42 6.84
C VAL A 203 -9.69 -18.90 6.92
N ASN A 204 -9.52 -18.25 5.79
CA ASN A 204 -9.40 -16.81 5.68
C ASN A 204 -10.32 -16.31 4.57
N VAL A 205 -10.86 -15.11 4.74
CA VAL A 205 -11.68 -14.43 3.74
C VAL A 205 -11.29 -12.95 3.70
N GLY A 206 -11.35 -12.38 2.51
CA GLY A 206 -11.07 -11.00 2.20
C GLY A 206 -12.06 -10.50 1.17
N ILE A 207 -12.57 -9.29 1.34
CA ILE A 207 -13.53 -8.70 0.41
C ILE A 207 -13.21 -7.22 0.25
N ASP A 208 -13.28 -6.73 -0.99
CA ASP A 208 -13.55 -5.32 -1.28
C ASP A 208 -14.97 -5.24 -1.84
N ARG A 209 -15.82 -4.46 -1.18
CA ARG A 209 -17.25 -4.34 -1.51
C ARG A 209 -17.52 -3.45 -2.72
N ASP A 210 -16.55 -2.64 -3.12
CA ASP A 210 -16.67 -1.76 -4.28
C ASP A 210 -15.29 -1.16 -4.65
N GLN A 211 -14.60 -1.73 -5.63
CA GLN A 211 -13.29 -1.22 -6.06
C GLN A 211 -13.37 0.21 -6.63
N TYR A 212 -14.52 0.64 -7.18
CA TYR A 212 -14.69 2.00 -7.69
C TYR A 212 -14.75 3.05 -6.59
N ALA A 213 -15.14 2.67 -5.37
CA ALA A 213 -15.21 3.56 -4.20
C ALA A 213 -13.85 4.14 -3.75
N LYS A 214 -12.75 3.77 -4.41
CA LYS A 214 -11.48 4.49 -4.31
C LYS A 214 -11.63 5.97 -4.66
N TYR A 215 -12.47 6.30 -5.65
CA TYR A 215 -12.72 7.67 -6.09
C TYR A 215 -14.09 8.13 -5.58
N GLU A 216 -14.14 9.37 -5.13
CA GLU A 216 -15.37 10.00 -4.63
C GLU A 216 -16.27 10.44 -5.80
N ASP A 217 -17.55 10.63 -5.49
CA ASP A 217 -18.62 11.11 -6.37
C ASP A 217 -19.45 12.03 -5.49
N ASP A 218 -19.01 13.29 -5.41
CA ASP A 218 -19.44 14.27 -4.41
C ASP A 218 -20.91 14.68 -4.60
N ASP A 219 -21.35 14.78 -5.86
CA ASP A 219 -22.72 15.09 -6.16
C ASP A 219 -23.59 13.83 -6.25
N GLY A 220 -23.09 12.68 -6.71
CA GLY A 220 -23.85 11.44 -6.82
C GLY A 220 -24.55 11.28 -8.16
N ASP A 221 -23.93 11.69 -9.26
CA ASP A 221 -24.38 11.45 -10.63
C ASP A 221 -23.76 10.17 -11.25
N ASN A 222 -22.93 9.46 -10.49
CA ASN A 222 -22.17 8.26 -10.85
C ASN A 222 -20.96 8.52 -11.75
N ILE A 223 -20.53 9.77 -11.93
CA ILE A 223 -19.27 10.17 -12.56
C ILE A 223 -18.26 10.47 -11.45
N PRO A 224 -17.22 9.63 -11.27
CA PRO A 224 -16.17 9.89 -10.30
C PRO A 224 -15.49 11.26 -10.45
N ASP A 225 -15.34 11.97 -9.33
CA ASP A 225 -14.79 13.33 -9.23
C ASP A 225 -13.40 13.48 -9.86
N VAL A 226 -12.65 12.38 -9.93
CA VAL A 226 -11.30 12.35 -10.50
C VAL A 226 -11.25 12.70 -11.99
N TYR A 227 -12.37 12.59 -12.72
CA TYR A 227 -12.52 13.11 -14.08
C TYR A 227 -13.83 13.85 -14.33
N ASP A 228 -14.66 14.04 -13.30
CA ASP A 228 -15.74 15.01 -13.33
C ASP A 228 -15.17 16.44 -13.35
N LYS A 229 -15.59 17.24 -14.32
CA LYS A 229 -15.17 18.64 -14.46
C LYS A 229 -15.94 19.59 -13.53
N PHE A 230 -17.13 19.21 -13.09
CA PHE A 230 -17.96 19.94 -12.15
C PHE A 230 -18.49 18.99 -11.05
N PRO A 231 -17.63 18.47 -10.16
CA PRO A 231 -17.95 17.41 -9.18
C PRO A 231 -19.01 17.77 -8.11
N LYS A 232 -19.66 18.92 -8.22
CA LYS A 232 -20.69 19.42 -7.31
C LYS A 232 -22.02 19.69 -8.01
N ASP A 233 -22.12 19.34 -9.29
CA ASP A 233 -23.27 19.60 -10.14
C ASP A 233 -23.63 18.41 -11.04
N LYS A 234 -24.57 17.60 -10.56
CA LYS A 234 -25.10 16.40 -11.23
C LYS A 234 -25.48 16.52 -12.70
N ALA A 235 -25.73 17.73 -13.18
CA ALA A 235 -26.15 17.97 -14.55
C ALA A 235 -24.97 18.27 -15.50
N ARG A 236 -23.77 18.48 -14.96
CA ARG A 236 -22.59 18.96 -15.66
C ARG A 236 -21.40 18.15 -15.19
N TYR A 237 -20.74 17.45 -16.11
CA TYR A 237 -19.58 16.63 -15.76
C TYR A 237 -18.46 16.67 -16.82
N LEU A 238 -18.74 17.26 -17.99
CA LEU A 238 -17.78 17.43 -19.09
C LEU A 238 -17.56 18.91 -19.41
N ASP A 239 -16.31 19.20 -19.72
CA ASP A 239 -15.77 20.47 -20.23
C ASP A 239 -14.64 20.06 -21.20
N THR A 240 -15.03 19.86 -22.46
CA THR A 240 -14.21 19.23 -23.50
C THR A 240 -13.01 20.11 -23.86
N ASP A 241 -13.20 21.42 -24.00
CA ASP A 241 -12.12 22.36 -24.35
C ASP A 241 -11.40 22.96 -23.13
N ASN A 242 -11.92 22.70 -21.92
CA ASN A 242 -11.40 23.15 -20.62
C ASN A 242 -11.45 24.68 -20.47
N ASP A 243 -12.47 25.34 -21.01
CA ASP A 243 -12.68 26.79 -20.87
C ASP A 243 -13.45 27.18 -19.59
N GLY A 244 -13.98 26.19 -18.86
CA GLY A 244 -14.74 26.35 -17.62
C GLY A 244 -16.26 26.44 -17.80
N VAL A 245 -16.76 26.30 -19.03
CA VAL A 245 -18.18 26.14 -19.37
C VAL A 245 -18.45 24.66 -19.61
N ALA A 246 -19.54 24.15 -19.02
CA ALA A 246 -19.90 22.75 -19.23
C ALA A 246 -20.37 22.53 -20.67
N ASP A 247 -20.06 21.36 -21.26
CA ASP A 247 -20.48 21.01 -22.63
C ASP A 247 -22.00 21.18 -22.85
N ASN A 248 -22.80 20.97 -21.80
CA ASN A 248 -24.26 21.12 -21.85
C ASN A 248 -24.74 22.59 -21.90
N ASP A 249 -23.88 23.56 -21.60
CA ASP A 249 -24.15 25.00 -21.60
C ASP A 249 -23.26 25.78 -22.60
N ASP A 250 -22.40 25.09 -23.32
CA ASP A 250 -21.43 25.68 -24.22
C ASP A 250 -21.98 25.81 -25.64
N ILE A 251 -21.54 26.84 -26.36
CA ILE A 251 -21.87 27.11 -27.76
C ILE A 251 -20.78 26.64 -28.74
N ASP A 252 -19.58 26.31 -28.25
CA ASP A 252 -18.41 25.87 -29.02
C ASP A 252 -17.66 24.76 -28.26
N ILE A 253 -18.28 23.57 -28.15
CA ILE A 253 -17.85 22.51 -27.21
C ILE A 253 -16.39 22.08 -27.42
N ASN A 254 -15.88 22.13 -28.65
CA ASN A 254 -14.51 21.69 -28.97
C ASN A 254 -13.49 22.85 -29.01
N GLY A 255 -13.91 24.07 -28.67
CA GLY A 255 -13.07 25.27 -28.53
C GLY A 255 -12.37 25.72 -29.82
N ASN A 256 -12.95 25.42 -30.98
CA ASN A 256 -12.30 25.72 -32.26
C ASN A 256 -12.58 27.14 -32.79
N ASN A 257 -13.30 27.96 -32.02
CA ASN A 257 -13.76 29.32 -32.31
C ASN A 257 -14.80 29.39 -33.44
N ILE A 258 -15.53 28.31 -33.70
CA ILE A 258 -16.63 28.27 -34.65
C ILE A 258 -17.86 27.74 -33.92
N LEU A 259 -18.93 28.55 -33.90
CA LEU A 259 -20.19 28.18 -33.26
C LEU A 259 -20.69 26.81 -33.73
N ASP A 260 -21.02 25.92 -32.80
CA ASP A 260 -21.50 24.58 -33.10
C ASP A 260 -22.81 24.61 -33.90
N HIS A 261 -22.95 23.67 -34.82
CA HIS A 261 -24.20 23.50 -35.54
C HIS A 261 -25.31 23.02 -34.57
N PRO A 262 -26.52 23.62 -34.58
CA PRO A 262 -27.60 23.27 -33.63
C PRO A 262 -28.07 21.81 -33.72
N SER A 263 -27.75 21.07 -34.78
CA SER A 263 -28.03 19.63 -34.85
C SER A 263 -27.08 18.76 -34.02
N LEU A 264 -25.96 19.32 -33.57
CA LEU A 264 -24.90 18.63 -32.81
C LEU A 264 -24.77 19.17 -31.39
N ASN A 265 -25.23 20.40 -31.16
CA ASN A 265 -25.21 21.05 -29.85
C ASN A 265 -26.64 21.46 -29.45
N PRO A 266 -27.27 20.74 -28.49
CA PRO A 266 -28.61 21.04 -27.99
C PRO A 266 -28.74 22.44 -27.37
N TYR A 267 -27.69 22.94 -26.72
CA TYR A 267 -27.70 24.27 -26.11
C TYR A 267 -27.79 25.37 -27.18
N VAL A 268 -27.07 25.22 -28.29
CA VAL A 268 -27.19 26.13 -29.44
C VAL A 268 -28.59 26.03 -30.06
N GLN A 269 -29.14 24.83 -30.20
CA GLN A 269 -30.49 24.63 -30.73
C GLN A 269 -31.57 25.35 -29.92
N GLU A 270 -31.46 25.28 -28.59
CA GLU A 270 -32.43 25.88 -27.67
C GLU A 270 -32.31 27.41 -27.62
N ASN A 271 -31.07 27.93 -27.51
CA ASN A 271 -30.83 29.35 -27.27
C ASN A 271 -30.73 30.19 -28.55
N PHE A 272 -30.38 29.58 -29.70
CA PHE A 272 -30.23 30.26 -30.99
C PHE A 272 -31.05 29.60 -32.10
N PRO A 273 -32.39 29.49 -31.94
CA PRO A 273 -33.22 28.78 -32.91
C PRO A 273 -33.18 29.43 -34.31
N GLY A 274 -32.90 28.61 -35.32
CA GLY A 274 -32.85 29.03 -36.74
C GLY A 274 -31.55 29.68 -37.18
N ILE A 275 -30.49 29.64 -36.36
CA ILE A 275 -29.17 30.20 -36.68
C ILE A 275 -28.53 29.58 -37.94
N ASP A 276 -28.81 28.31 -38.19
CA ASP A 276 -28.42 27.54 -39.38
C ASP A 276 -29.01 28.09 -40.69
N SER A 277 -30.11 28.85 -40.60
CA SER A 277 -30.78 29.47 -41.76
C SER A 277 -30.28 30.89 -42.07
N LEU A 278 -29.41 31.47 -41.23
CA LEU A 278 -28.93 32.85 -41.35
C LEU A 278 -27.64 33.00 -42.16
N GLY A 279 -27.04 31.89 -42.63
CA GLY A 279 -25.85 31.90 -43.47
C GLY A 279 -24.52 32.06 -42.72
N TYR A 280 -24.50 31.82 -41.40
CA TYR A 280 -23.27 31.71 -40.62
C TYR A 280 -22.50 30.44 -40.96
N ALA A 281 -21.18 30.49 -40.84
CA ALA A 281 -20.35 29.27 -40.83
C ALA A 281 -20.50 28.63 -39.44
N LEU A 282 -21.02 27.39 -39.41
CA LEU A 282 -21.25 26.62 -38.19
C LEU A 282 -20.39 25.37 -38.19
N ASP A 283 -19.93 24.93 -37.02
CA ASP A 283 -19.14 23.71 -36.88
C ASP A 283 -20.04 22.47 -36.99
N THR A 284 -19.79 21.67 -38.04
CA THR A 284 -20.48 20.39 -38.25
C THR A 284 -19.64 19.19 -37.83
N ASN A 285 -18.48 19.42 -37.20
CA ASN A 285 -17.56 18.40 -36.70
C ASN A 285 -17.24 18.62 -35.22
N VAL A 286 -18.30 18.82 -34.42
CA VAL A 286 -18.22 18.89 -32.96
C VAL A 286 -17.72 17.55 -32.42
N LYS A 287 -16.64 17.57 -31.64
CA LYS A 287 -16.05 16.40 -30.98
C LYS A 287 -16.13 16.67 -29.49
N THR A 288 -16.78 15.78 -28.76
CA THR A 288 -16.99 15.92 -27.31
C THR A 288 -16.22 14.82 -26.58
N ASP A 289 -15.69 15.12 -25.41
CA ASP A 289 -15.19 14.12 -24.47
C ASP A 289 -16.33 13.19 -24.00
N SER A 290 -15.98 12.10 -23.34
CA SER A 290 -16.93 11.21 -22.69
C SER A 290 -16.36 10.70 -21.37
N ALA A 291 -17.21 10.59 -20.36
CA ALA A 291 -16.88 10.02 -19.06
C ALA A 291 -17.77 8.80 -18.79
N ALA A 292 -17.16 7.71 -18.32
CA ALA A 292 -17.88 6.52 -17.92
C ALA A 292 -18.58 6.73 -16.57
N ALA A 293 -19.85 6.31 -16.48
CA ALA A 293 -20.61 6.31 -15.24
C ALA A 293 -20.63 4.92 -14.57
N TYR A 294 -20.59 4.89 -13.25
CA TYR A 294 -20.46 3.68 -12.43
C TYR A 294 -21.67 3.49 -11.51
N THR A 295 -22.70 2.82 -12.02
CA THR A 295 -23.96 2.60 -11.28
C THR A 295 -24.01 1.29 -10.51
N GLU A 296 -23.10 0.35 -10.80
CA GLU A 296 -22.97 -0.94 -10.14
C GLU A 296 -21.64 -0.99 -9.39
N LYS A 297 -21.66 -1.66 -8.23
CA LYS A 297 -20.47 -1.86 -7.40
C LYS A 297 -19.61 -2.98 -7.97
N ASP A 298 -18.30 -2.82 -7.88
CA ASP A 298 -17.32 -3.84 -8.29
C ASP A 298 -16.79 -4.59 -7.06
N GLU A 299 -17.53 -5.60 -6.61
CA GLU A 299 -17.17 -6.42 -5.45
C GLU A 299 -16.21 -7.55 -5.84
N VAL A 300 -15.09 -7.69 -5.11
CA VAL A 300 -14.17 -8.83 -5.24
C VAL A 300 -14.05 -9.58 -3.92
N LEU A 301 -14.23 -10.89 -3.98
CA LEU A 301 -14.13 -11.81 -2.85
C LEU A 301 -12.94 -12.75 -3.03
N VAL A 302 -12.12 -12.89 -2.00
CA VAL A 302 -10.96 -13.80 -1.97
C VAL A 302 -11.02 -14.65 -0.72
N TYR A 303 -10.78 -15.96 -0.85
CA TYR A 303 -10.75 -16.88 0.29
C TYR A 303 -9.57 -17.84 0.22
N SER A 304 -9.05 -18.24 1.39
CA SER A 304 -7.98 -19.21 1.50
C SER A 304 -8.18 -20.21 2.63
N ALA A 305 -7.53 -21.35 2.51
CA ALA A 305 -7.37 -22.33 3.58
C ALA A 305 -5.88 -22.64 3.76
N ASP A 306 -5.41 -22.59 5.00
CA ASP A 306 -4.02 -22.80 5.36
C ASP A 306 -3.87 -23.87 6.43
N TYR A 307 -2.68 -24.47 6.49
CA TYR A 307 -2.25 -25.22 7.66
C TYR A 307 -0.81 -24.88 8.02
N GLN A 308 -0.49 -25.03 9.31
CA GLN A 308 0.86 -24.92 9.83
C GLN A 308 1.14 -26.08 10.79
N LEU A 309 2.31 -26.68 10.62
CA LEU A 309 2.78 -27.80 11.42
C LEU A 309 4.19 -27.48 11.94
N PRO A 310 4.31 -27.08 13.22
CA PRO A 310 5.61 -26.98 13.89
C PRO A 310 6.27 -28.35 13.95
N LEU A 311 7.40 -28.51 13.25
CA LEU A 311 8.18 -29.75 13.21
C LEU A 311 9.24 -29.79 14.31
N ILE A 312 9.89 -28.65 14.56
CA ILE A 312 10.91 -28.49 15.60
C ILE A 312 10.69 -27.14 16.27
N GLU A 313 10.67 -27.13 17.60
CA GLU A 313 10.54 -25.93 18.41
C GLU A 313 11.55 -25.97 19.55
N THR A 314 12.63 -25.22 19.38
CA THR A 314 13.65 -25.00 20.42
C THR A 314 13.99 -23.51 20.46
N GLU A 315 14.62 -23.06 21.54
CA GLU A 315 15.02 -21.66 21.69
C GLU A 315 15.97 -21.15 20.58
N ARG A 316 16.77 -22.05 19.97
CA ARG A 316 17.83 -21.69 19.01
C ARG A 316 17.50 -22.07 17.56
N PHE A 317 16.50 -22.93 17.38
CA PHE A 317 16.11 -23.45 16.08
C PHE A 317 14.62 -23.77 16.12
N ASN A 318 13.85 -23.14 15.25
CA ASN A 318 12.49 -23.57 14.94
C ASN A 318 12.38 -23.99 13.46
N LEU A 319 11.45 -24.88 13.17
CA LEU A 319 11.10 -25.27 11.81
C LEU A 319 9.60 -25.54 11.73
N ILE A 320 8.92 -24.81 10.87
CA ILE A 320 7.49 -24.92 10.61
C ILE A 320 7.32 -25.30 9.14
N HIS A 321 6.55 -26.37 8.89
CA HIS A 321 6.06 -26.69 7.55
C HIS A 321 4.64 -26.17 7.40
N TYR A 322 4.33 -25.59 6.26
CA TYR A 322 3.01 -25.03 6.00
C TYR A 322 2.61 -25.19 4.55
N GLY A 323 1.32 -24.97 4.30
CA GLY A 323 0.78 -24.81 2.97
C GLY A 323 -0.49 -23.97 3.02
N GLU A 324 -0.81 -23.36 1.88
CA GLU A 324 -2.00 -22.53 1.73
C GLU A 324 -2.54 -22.68 0.31
N ILE A 325 -3.86 -22.73 0.17
CA ILE A 325 -4.56 -22.66 -1.11
C ILE A 325 -5.54 -21.50 -1.05
N ALA A 326 -5.59 -20.69 -2.10
CA ALA A 326 -6.43 -19.51 -2.19
C ALA A 326 -7.15 -19.44 -3.52
N LYS A 327 -8.31 -18.80 -3.53
CA LYS A 327 -9.09 -18.51 -4.73
C LYS A 327 -9.61 -17.08 -4.67
N ILE A 328 -9.53 -16.41 -5.81
CA ILE A 328 -10.26 -15.17 -6.10
C ILE A 328 -11.58 -15.61 -6.73
N ASP A 329 -12.71 -15.24 -6.16
CA ASP A 329 -14.03 -15.66 -6.63
C ASP A 329 -14.28 -15.16 -8.06
N GLY A 330 -14.90 -15.97 -8.91
CA GLY A 330 -14.99 -15.67 -10.35
C GLY A 330 -13.69 -15.86 -11.16
N TYR A 331 -12.52 -15.91 -10.51
CA TYR A 331 -11.21 -15.99 -11.16
C TYR A 331 -10.41 -17.23 -10.71
N GLY A 332 -9.08 -17.11 -10.70
CA GLY A 332 -8.12 -18.18 -10.55
C GLY A 332 -7.92 -18.72 -9.13
N THR A 333 -7.08 -19.75 -9.03
CA THR A 333 -6.65 -20.38 -7.78
C THR A 333 -5.13 -20.44 -7.73
N GLY A 334 -4.57 -20.25 -6.54
CA GLY A 334 -3.14 -20.39 -6.29
C GLY A 334 -2.86 -21.19 -5.03
N MET A 335 -1.66 -21.76 -4.97
CA MET A 335 -1.22 -22.52 -3.80
C MET A 335 0.26 -22.29 -3.48
N ILE A 336 0.55 -22.36 -2.19
CA ILE A 336 1.89 -22.50 -1.64
C ILE A 336 1.98 -23.92 -1.06
N PHE A 337 2.78 -24.78 -1.68
CA PHE A 337 3.11 -26.10 -1.11
C PHE A 337 4.26 -26.77 -1.87
N PRO A 338 5.32 -27.25 -1.17
CA PRO A 338 5.55 -27.09 0.27
C PRO A 338 6.05 -25.69 0.64
N GLY A 339 5.68 -25.22 1.83
CA GLY A 339 6.23 -24.02 2.47
C GLY A 339 6.99 -24.37 3.75
N PHE A 340 8.12 -23.71 3.98
CA PHE A 340 8.93 -23.86 5.19
C PHE A 340 9.28 -22.49 5.76
N SER A 341 9.19 -22.35 7.08
CA SER A 341 9.69 -21.20 7.83
C SER A 341 10.61 -21.70 8.93
N SER A 342 11.75 -21.02 9.12
CA SER A 342 12.72 -21.40 10.14
C SER A 342 13.44 -20.17 10.67
N LYS A 343 13.62 -20.15 11.99
CA LYS A 343 14.45 -19.22 12.75
C LYS A 343 15.60 -20.01 13.32
N PHE A 344 16.82 -19.65 12.95
CA PHE A 344 18.03 -20.36 13.33
C PHE A 344 19.21 -19.41 13.48
N PHE A 345 19.89 -19.47 14.62
CA PHE A 345 20.97 -18.54 14.97
C PHE A 345 20.53 -17.07 14.84
N ILE A 346 21.03 -16.39 13.81
CA ILE A 346 20.77 -14.98 13.50
C ILE A 346 19.81 -14.80 12.33
N PHE A 347 19.27 -15.90 11.80
CA PHE A 347 18.51 -15.92 10.57
C PHE A 347 17.04 -16.20 10.81
N ASP A 348 16.18 -15.46 10.12
CA ASP A 348 14.79 -15.82 9.87
C ASP A 348 14.69 -16.15 8.37
N ALA A 349 14.18 -17.31 8.01
CA ALA A 349 14.12 -17.75 6.62
C ALA A 349 12.74 -18.31 6.26
N ARG A 350 12.36 -18.14 4.99
CA ARG A 350 11.24 -18.85 4.37
C ARG A 350 11.64 -19.40 3.00
N LEU A 351 11.09 -20.56 2.67
CA LEU A 351 11.21 -21.17 1.35
C LEU A 351 9.85 -21.73 0.96
N GLU A 352 9.38 -21.35 -0.22
CA GLU A 352 8.05 -21.70 -0.71
C GLU A 352 8.14 -22.19 -2.15
N PHE A 353 7.50 -23.32 -2.43
CA PHE A 353 7.08 -23.65 -3.79
C PHE A 353 5.69 -23.07 -4.04
N ARG A 354 5.58 -22.29 -5.11
CA ARG A 354 4.38 -21.55 -5.49
C ARG A 354 3.84 -22.09 -6.81
N ASN A 355 2.53 -22.33 -6.89
CA ASN A 355 1.85 -22.74 -8.11
C ASN A 355 0.54 -21.95 -8.23
N PHE A 356 0.49 -21.09 -9.24
CA PHE A 356 -0.60 -20.17 -9.50
C PHE A 356 -1.25 -20.51 -10.83
N GLY A 357 -2.58 -20.68 -10.83
CA GLY A 357 -3.37 -20.88 -12.03
C GLY A 357 -3.54 -19.59 -12.83
N ASP A 358 -4.17 -19.69 -13.99
CA ASP A 358 -4.58 -18.52 -14.76
C ASP A 358 -5.52 -17.65 -13.91
N GLN A 359 -5.44 -16.33 -14.09
CA GLN A 359 -6.26 -15.34 -13.41
C GLN A 359 -6.08 -15.32 -11.87
N PHE A 360 -4.93 -15.75 -11.36
CA PHE A 360 -4.61 -15.70 -9.93
C PHE A 360 -3.38 -14.82 -9.66
N LEU A 361 -3.57 -13.75 -8.88
CA LEU A 361 -2.50 -12.90 -8.38
C LEU A 361 -2.31 -13.13 -6.87
N PRO A 362 -1.14 -13.59 -6.40
CA PRO A 362 -0.90 -13.82 -4.97
C PRO A 362 -0.82 -12.49 -4.20
N GLY A 363 -1.21 -12.53 -2.92
CA GLY A 363 -1.21 -11.34 -2.07
C GLY A 363 -2.11 -10.24 -2.62
N TYR A 364 -3.29 -10.62 -3.14
CA TYR A 364 -4.20 -9.73 -3.86
C TYR A 364 -4.45 -8.42 -3.08
N PHE A 365 -4.67 -8.52 -1.77
CA PHE A 365 -4.66 -7.40 -0.84
C PHE A 365 -3.25 -7.23 -0.23
N ASP A 366 -2.41 -6.47 -0.92
CA ASP A 366 -1.06 -6.10 -0.46
C ASP A 366 -1.03 -4.68 0.11
N ARG A 367 0.15 -4.23 0.55
CA ARG A 367 0.37 -2.86 1.04
C ARG A 367 -0.07 -1.77 0.06
N GLN A 368 -0.08 -2.04 -1.25
CA GLN A 368 -0.41 -1.06 -2.29
C GLN A 368 -1.85 -1.18 -2.79
N TYR A 369 -2.65 -2.11 -2.25
CA TYR A 369 -3.97 -2.42 -2.77
C TYR A 369 -4.89 -1.20 -2.89
N ASP A 370 -4.95 -0.34 -1.88
CA ASP A 370 -5.77 0.88 -1.91
C ASP A 370 -5.46 1.77 -3.13
N GLN A 371 -4.21 1.77 -3.60
CA GLN A 371 -3.80 2.53 -4.79
C GLN A 371 -4.09 1.79 -6.09
N GLN A 372 -4.08 0.46 -6.06
CA GLN A 372 -4.21 -0.38 -7.24
C GLN A 372 -5.66 -0.77 -7.54
N ARG A 373 -6.56 -0.77 -6.55
CA ARG A 373 -7.94 -1.28 -6.67
C ARG A 373 -8.74 -0.66 -7.82
N ALA A 374 -8.53 0.62 -8.13
CA ALA A 374 -9.03 1.28 -9.34
C ALA A 374 -8.06 2.36 -9.86
N GLN A 375 -7.97 2.50 -11.18
CA GLN A 375 -7.12 3.49 -11.84
C GLN A 375 -7.87 4.21 -12.96
N VAL A 376 -7.71 5.54 -13.02
CA VAL A 376 -8.21 6.34 -14.15
C VAL A 376 -7.38 6.03 -15.40
N LYS A 377 -8.07 5.79 -16.51
CA LYS A 377 -7.50 5.72 -17.83
C LYS A 377 -8.29 6.61 -18.78
N TYR A 378 -7.61 7.08 -19.82
CA TYR A 378 -8.29 7.69 -20.95
C TYR A 378 -7.73 7.18 -22.27
N ILE A 379 -8.59 7.14 -23.29
CA ILE A 379 -8.19 6.88 -24.67
C ILE A 379 -8.21 8.22 -25.41
N ALA A 380 -7.04 8.67 -25.87
CA ALA A 380 -6.96 9.79 -26.80
C ALA A 380 -7.29 9.29 -28.21
N GLN A 381 -8.41 9.77 -28.76
CA GLN A 381 -8.73 9.48 -30.16
C GLN A 381 -7.93 10.42 -31.10
N PRO A 382 -7.74 10.06 -32.38
CA PRO A 382 -6.96 10.84 -33.34
C PRO A 382 -7.40 12.31 -33.51
N ASP A 383 -8.61 12.66 -33.05
CA ASP A 383 -9.29 13.93 -33.28
C ASP A 383 -9.50 14.77 -31.98
N SER A 384 -8.63 14.62 -30.98
CA SER A 384 -8.57 15.40 -29.71
C SER A 384 -9.60 15.09 -28.61
N CYS A 385 -10.59 14.23 -28.85
CA CYS A 385 -11.52 13.75 -27.81
C CYS A 385 -10.87 12.68 -26.90
N LYS A 386 -11.17 12.75 -25.60
CA LYS A 386 -10.80 11.79 -24.56
C LYS A 386 -12.03 11.03 -24.06
N ILE A 387 -11.87 9.71 -23.92
CA ILE A 387 -12.84 8.86 -23.21
C ILE A 387 -12.23 8.49 -21.86
N TRP A 388 -12.79 9.01 -20.77
CA TRP A 388 -12.38 8.73 -19.39
C TRP A 388 -13.10 7.52 -18.83
N ASN A 389 -12.36 6.62 -18.18
CA ASN A 389 -12.92 5.49 -17.45
C ASN A 389 -11.99 5.05 -16.31
N LEU A 390 -12.52 4.18 -15.44
CA LEU A 390 -11.80 3.43 -14.43
C LEU A 390 -11.53 2.00 -14.91
N THR A 391 -10.31 1.52 -14.69
CA THR A 391 -9.93 0.10 -14.76
C THR A 391 -9.66 -0.42 -13.35
N THR A 392 -10.29 -1.53 -12.95
CA THR A 392 -10.11 -2.11 -11.61
C THR A 392 -8.97 -3.12 -11.57
N LYS A 393 -8.40 -3.38 -10.39
CA LYS A 393 -7.34 -4.40 -10.22
C LYS A 393 -7.85 -5.77 -10.65
N GLU A 394 -9.11 -6.08 -10.34
CA GLU A 394 -9.79 -7.31 -10.75
C GLU A 394 -9.83 -7.50 -12.28
N GLN A 395 -10.15 -6.48 -13.06
CA GLN A 395 -10.12 -6.56 -14.53
C GLN A 395 -8.73 -6.94 -15.09
N THR A 396 -7.65 -6.61 -14.38
CA THR A 396 -6.29 -7.00 -14.80
C THR A 396 -6.04 -8.50 -14.69
N LEU A 397 -6.81 -9.22 -13.85
CA LEU A 397 -6.67 -10.67 -13.65
C LEU A 397 -6.92 -11.46 -14.93
N GLU A 398 -7.73 -10.96 -15.85
CA GLU A 398 -8.00 -11.62 -17.14
C GLU A 398 -6.73 -11.93 -17.94
N ASN A 399 -5.68 -11.13 -17.74
CA ASN A 399 -4.41 -11.25 -18.44
C ASN A 399 -3.34 -11.99 -17.63
N VAL A 400 -3.65 -12.45 -16.42
CA VAL A 400 -2.69 -13.17 -15.57
C VAL A 400 -2.63 -14.63 -16.03
N GLU A 401 -1.47 -15.06 -16.49
CA GLU A 401 -1.23 -16.45 -16.87
C GLU A 401 -0.73 -17.30 -15.69
N SER A 402 -1.04 -18.59 -15.75
CA SER A 402 -0.53 -19.59 -14.84
C SER A 402 1.00 -19.61 -14.78
N SER A 403 1.52 -19.78 -13.57
CA SER A 403 2.95 -19.85 -13.30
C SER A 403 3.27 -20.71 -12.09
N LEU A 404 4.44 -21.32 -12.09
CA LEU A 404 4.97 -22.08 -10.96
C LEU A 404 6.40 -21.67 -10.67
N GLY A 405 6.84 -21.75 -9.42
CA GLY A 405 8.15 -21.24 -9.08
C GLY A 405 8.54 -21.38 -7.63
N TRP A 406 9.67 -20.77 -7.31
CA TRP A 406 10.21 -20.74 -5.97
C TRP A 406 10.26 -19.32 -5.44
N PHE A 407 9.97 -19.18 -4.17
CA PHE A 407 10.18 -17.97 -3.41
C PHE A 407 11.04 -18.28 -2.19
N GLY A 408 12.04 -17.44 -1.95
CA GLY A 408 12.92 -17.52 -0.79
C GLY A 408 13.03 -16.18 -0.11
N TYR A 409 13.00 -16.19 1.22
CA TYR A 409 13.24 -15.04 2.07
C TYR A 409 14.31 -15.39 3.09
N LEU A 410 15.18 -14.43 3.38
CA LEU A 410 16.18 -14.49 4.42
C LEU A 410 16.35 -13.12 5.06
N ARG A 411 16.16 -13.05 6.37
CA ARG A 411 16.60 -11.96 7.23
C ARG A 411 17.76 -12.42 8.08
N ALA A 412 18.75 -11.55 8.26
CA ALA A 412 19.91 -11.77 9.11
C ALA A 412 20.06 -10.60 10.08
N ASN A 413 20.10 -10.90 11.37
CA ASN A 413 20.49 -9.96 12.42
C ASN A 413 21.99 -10.10 12.70
N LEU A 414 22.79 -9.26 12.05
CA LEU A 414 24.24 -9.29 12.12
C LEU A 414 24.72 -8.40 13.27
N PHE A 415 25.16 -9.06 14.34
CA PHE A 415 25.79 -8.44 15.52
C PHE A 415 24.90 -7.35 16.17
N ASN A 416 23.58 -7.49 16.08
CA ASN A 416 22.57 -6.54 16.55
C ASN A 416 22.76 -5.10 16.09
N PHE A 417 23.49 -4.82 15.01
CA PHE A 417 23.59 -3.44 14.49
C PHE A 417 23.32 -3.36 13.01
N MET A 418 23.36 -4.49 12.30
CA MET A 418 23.05 -4.55 10.89
C MET A 418 21.98 -5.60 10.68
N TYR A 419 20.89 -5.19 10.03
CA TYR A 419 19.77 -6.03 9.72
C TYR A 419 19.66 -6.08 8.21
N ALA A 420 19.92 -7.24 7.63
CA ALA A 420 19.80 -7.46 6.19
C ALA A 420 18.58 -8.32 5.92
N LYS A 421 17.70 -7.88 5.02
CA LYS A 421 16.56 -8.64 4.51
C LYS A 421 16.78 -8.85 3.00
N ILE A 422 16.56 -10.06 2.51
CA ILE A 422 16.52 -10.36 1.08
C ILE A 422 15.40 -11.34 0.79
N ALA A 423 14.61 -11.06 -0.25
CA ALA A 423 13.65 -11.98 -0.81
C ALA A 423 13.85 -12.09 -2.32
N TYR A 424 13.72 -13.30 -2.85
CA TYR A 424 13.83 -13.57 -4.27
C TYR A 424 12.73 -14.52 -4.71
N GLN A 425 12.10 -14.20 -5.83
CA GLN A 425 11.10 -15.03 -6.49
C GLN A 425 11.57 -15.36 -7.90
N ASP A 426 11.33 -16.61 -8.32
CA ASP A 426 11.50 -17.05 -9.69
C ASP A 426 10.32 -17.91 -10.13
N MET A 427 9.42 -17.31 -10.92
CA MET A 427 8.23 -17.95 -11.50
C MET A 427 8.44 -18.27 -12.99
N TYR A 428 7.84 -19.37 -13.45
CA TYR A 428 7.88 -19.87 -14.82
C TYR A 428 6.45 -20.07 -15.33
N GLY A 429 6.12 -19.54 -16.49
CA GLY A 429 4.83 -19.73 -17.16
C GLY A 429 5.00 -20.02 -18.65
N LYS A 430 3.90 -20.38 -19.34
CA LYS A 430 3.94 -20.79 -20.75
C LYS A 430 4.34 -19.64 -21.69
N ASN A 431 3.82 -18.43 -21.45
CA ASN A 431 4.26 -17.22 -22.16
C ASN A 431 4.83 -16.15 -21.19
N ASN A 432 4.77 -16.41 -19.88
CA ASN A 432 5.27 -15.47 -18.88
C ASN A 432 6.81 -15.50 -18.80
N SER A 433 7.44 -14.49 -19.40
CA SER A 433 8.88 -14.24 -19.26
C SER A 433 9.21 -13.45 -17.98
N LEU A 434 8.23 -12.74 -17.41
CA LEU A 434 8.35 -11.77 -16.32
C LEU A 434 8.04 -12.38 -14.93
N GLY A 435 8.77 -13.44 -14.56
CA GLY A 435 8.52 -14.16 -13.31
C GLY A 435 9.50 -13.87 -12.17
N LYS A 436 10.52 -13.03 -12.38
CA LYS A 436 11.61 -12.83 -11.41
C LYS A 436 11.44 -11.53 -10.63
N SER A 437 11.56 -11.61 -9.31
CA SER A 437 11.49 -10.47 -8.42
C SER A 437 12.58 -10.55 -7.34
N LEU A 438 13.16 -9.41 -6.99
CA LEU A 438 14.13 -9.24 -5.91
C LEU A 438 13.67 -8.10 -5.01
N TRP A 439 13.74 -8.32 -3.70
CA TRP A 439 13.59 -7.30 -2.68
C TRP A 439 14.78 -7.41 -1.73
N ALA A 440 15.42 -6.29 -1.40
CA ALA A 440 16.56 -6.25 -0.52
C ALA A 440 16.50 -4.99 0.35
N SER A 441 16.74 -5.16 1.65
CA SER A 441 16.86 -4.08 2.60
C SER A 441 18.09 -4.28 3.47
N ILE A 442 18.80 -3.19 3.75
CA ILE A 442 19.88 -3.17 4.74
C ILE A 442 19.67 -1.98 5.66
N THR A 443 19.53 -2.26 6.95
CA THR A 443 19.47 -1.27 8.01
C THR A 443 20.72 -1.39 8.85
N VAL A 444 21.38 -0.27 9.11
CA VAL A 444 22.56 -0.19 9.97
C VAL A 444 22.28 0.80 11.08
N ASN A 445 22.57 0.41 12.32
CA ASN A 445 22.46 1.21 13.53
C ASN A 445 23.86 1.40 14.13
N PRO A 446 24.69 2.29 13.53
CA PRO A 446 26.12 2.28 13.77
C PRO A 446 26.47 3.00 15.07
N SER A 447 26.88 2.26 16.09
CA SER A 447 27.41 2.86 17.32
C SER A 447 28.83 3.45 17.18
N MET A 448 29.52 3.19 16.06
CA MET A 448 30.84 3.76 15.76
C MET A 448 30.79 5.17 15.15
N VAL A 449 29.66 5.56 14.55
CA VAL A 449 29.50 6.90 13.98
C VAL A 449 28.73 7.71 15.02
N PRO A 450 29.38 8.63 15.75
CA PRO A 450 28.73 9.37 16.81
C PRO A 450 27.45 10.02 16.29
N LYS A 451 26.37 9.85 17.05
CA LYS A 451 25.03 10.37 16.78
C LYS A 451 24.28 9.75 15.59
N LEU A 452 24.89 8.95 14.72
CA LEU A 452 24.12 8.26 13.67
C LEU A 452 23.37 7.07 14.30
N LYS A 453 22.04 7.17 14.39
CA LYS A 453 21.20 6.13 15.01
C LYS A 453 20.80 5.06 14.01
N GLU A 454 20.50 5.44 12.77
CA GLU A 454 19.99 4.53 11.74
C GLU A 454 20.39 5.01 10.35
N ALA A 455 20.74 4.08 9.47
CA ALA A 455 20.83 4.25 8.03
C ALA A 455 20.24 3.02 7.35
N THR A 456 19.14 3.22 6.63
CA THR A 456 18.43 2.16 5.90
C THR A 456 18.50 2.43 4.40
N LEU A 457 18.75 1.38 3.63
CA LEU A 457 18.65 1.36 2.17
C LEU A 457 17.79 0.19 1.74
N TYR A 458 16.88 0.45 0.80
CA TYR A 458 15.99 -0.53 0.22
C TYR A 458 16.05 -0.48 -1.29
N TYR A 459 15.99 -1.67 -1.88
CA TYR A 459 15.89 -1.87 -3.31
C TYR A 459 14.89 -2.99 -3.60
N SER A 460 13.97 -2.75 -4.52
CA SER A 460 13.24 -3.83 -5.15
C SER A 460 13.26 -3.71 -6.65
N GLN A 461 13.16 -4.86 -7.32
CA GLN A 461 12.88 -4.98 -8.74
C GLN A 461 11.93 -6.16 -8.93
N THR A 462 10.73 -5.92 -9.43
CA THR A 462 9.65 -6.93 -9.43
C THR A 462 9.15 -7.27 -10.82
N ASN A 463 8.68 -8.50 -11.04
CA ASN A 463 8.04 -8.94 -12.29
C ASN A 463 8.92 -8.68 -13.53
N THR A 464 10.18 -9.13 -13.50
CA THR A 464 11.15 -8.93 -14.58
C THR A 464 11.63 -10.24 -15.21
N ASN A 465 12.16 -10.15 -16.44
CA ASN A 465 12.78 -11.29 -17.14
C ASN A 465 14.10 -11.70 -16.49
N TYR A 466 14.83 -10.71 -15.98
CA TYR A 466 16.09 -10.87 -15.28
C TYR A 466 16.30 -9.68 -14.36
N ILE A 467 16.96 -9.93 -13.22
CA ILE A 467 17.34 -8.85 -12.31
C ILE A 467 18.51 -8.06 -12.93
N ASN A 468 18.27 -6.78 -13.22
CA ASN A 468 19.21 -5.92 -13.92
C ASN A 468 20.07 -5.10 -12.96
N PHE A 469 21.18 -5.68 -12.52
CA PHE A 469 22.15 -4.98 -11.66
C PHE A 469 23.01 -3.93 -12.40
N LYS A 470 22.93 -3.84 -13.74
CA LYS A 470 23.66 -2.81 -14.50
C LYS A 470 22.91 -1.49 -14.50
N TRP A 471 21.59 -1.54 -14.56
CA TRP A 471 20.68 -0.40 -14.60
C TRP A 471 19.64 -0.54 -13.50
N LEU A 472 20.05 -0.17 -12.28
CA LEU A 472 19.22 -0.33 -11.08
C LEU A 472 17.91 0.48 -11.15
N ARG A 473 17.92 1.60 -11.88
CA ARG A 473 16.75 2.43 -12.16
C ARG A 473 16.05 1.93 -13.42
N ASN A 474 14.84 1.39 -13.29
CA ASN A 474 14.00 0.88 -14.39
C ASN A 474 12.53 0.86 -13.94
N GLU A 475 11.61 0.67 -14.89
CA GLU A 475 10.15 0.72 -14.69
C GLU A 475 9.60 -0.18 -13.56
N ASN A 476 10.35 -1.20 -13.17
CA ASN A 476 9.95 -2.18 -12.16
C ASN A 476 10.70 -2.03 -10.84
N ALA A 477 11.47 -0.95 -10.67
CA ALA A 477 12.35 -0.72 -9.53
C ALA A 477 11.81 0.32 -8.53
N LEU A 478 12.06 0.07 -7.26
CA LEU A 478 11.88 1.03 -6.16
C LEU A 478 13.21 1.16 -5.42
N ILE A 479 13.65 2.39 -5.21
CA ILE A 479 14.79 2.72 -4.38
C ILE A 479 14.29 3.56 -3.23
N ALA A 480 14.63 3.20 -1.99
CA ALA A 480 14.30 4.01 -0.83
C ALA A 480 15.46 4.05 0.17
N GLY A 481 15.50 5.10 0.96
CA GLY A 481 16.48 5.28 2.01
C GLY A 481 15.97 6.11 3.16
N ARG A 482 16.47 5.81 4.36
CA ARG A 482 16.18 6.53 5.59
C ARG A 482 17.47 6.77 6.36
N LEU A 483 17.63 7.97 6.91
CA LEU A 483 18.79 8.35 7.72
C LEU A 483 18.30 9.03 9.00
N VAL A 484 18.80 8.59 10.15
CA VAL A 484 18.43 9.12 11.48
C VAL A 484 19.70 9.55 12.22
N TYR A 485 19.84 10.84 12.47
CA TYR A 485 20.99 11.43 13.14
C TYR A 485 20.57 12.15 14.43
N SER A 486 20.98 11.64 15.58
CA SER A 486 20.74 12.23 16.90
C SER A 486 21.33 13.64 17.01
N VAL A 487 20.47 14.61 17.27
CA VAL A 487 20.87 15.99 17.57
C VAL A 487 21.12 16.11 19.08
N SER A 488 20.20 15.55 19.87
CA SER A 488 20.26 15.40 21.33
C SER A 488 19.73 14.02 21.75
N ASP A 489 19.71 13.73 23.05
CA ASP A 489 19.18 12.46 23.59
C ASP A 489 17.73 12.21 23.14
N ASN A 490 16.94 13.28 23.04
CA ASN A 490 15.50 13.27 22.78
C ASN A 490 15.10 13.79 21.40
N ALA A 491 16.07 14.11 20.52
CA ALA A 491 15.78 14.64 19.19
C ALA A 491 16.73 14.07 18.13
N ASN A 492 16.16 13.67 16.99
CA ASN A 492 16.86 13.12 15.84
C ASN A 492 16.48 13.92 14.59
N LEU A 493 17.49 14.29 13.80
CA LEU A 493 17.32 14.75 12.44
C LEU A 493 17.10 13.55 11.54
N VAL A 494 16.04 13.58 10.74
CA VAL A 494 15.58 12.46 9.93
C VAL A 494 15.40 12.88 8.49
N GLY A 495 15.98 12.10 7.58
CA GLY A 495 15.75 12.19 6.15
C GLY A 495 15.15 10.89 5.62
N ARG A 496 14.08 10.97 4.84
CA ARG A 496 13.50 9.86 4.07
C ARG A 496 13.52 10.22 2.60
N TYR A 497 13.88 9.26 1.76
CA TYR A 497 13.90 9.43 0.31
C TYR A 497 13.37 8.17 -0.36
N SER A 498 12.56 8.33 -1.40
CA SER A 498 12.14 7.23 -2.25
C SER A 498 11.99 7.68 -3.70
N GLU A 499 12.32 6.77 -4.62
CA GLU A 499 12.17 6.91 -6.06
C GLU A 499 11.42 5.68 -6.58
N TYR A 500 10.31 5.90 -7.29
CA TYR A 500 9.73 4.88 -8.17
C TYR A 500 9.66 5.41 -9.60
N TYR A 501 9.58 4.48 -10.54
CA TYR A 501 9.70 4.79 -11.95
C TYR A 501 8.49 4.29 -12.72
N THR A 502 7.97 5.08 -13.64
CA THR A 502 6.88 4.71 -14.53
C THR A 502 7.28 5.05 -15.94
N ASP A 503 7.37 4.04 -16.81
CA ASP A 503 7.66 4.25 -18.22
C ASP A 503 6.40 4.72 -18.95
N ILE A 504 6.17 6.03 -18.91
CA ILE A 504 5.01 6.66 -19.52
C ILE A 504 5.08 6.56 -21.06
N ASN A 505 6.29 6.48 -21.63
CA ASN A 505 6.49 6.52 -23.08
C ASN A 505 6.72 5.14 -23.74
N GLY A 506 6.91 4.09 -22.94
CA GLY A 506 7.04 2.70 -23.37
C GLY A 506 8.37 2.35 -24.06
N ASP A 507 9.43 3.16 -23.90
CA ASP A 507 10.75 2.93 -24.52
C ASP A 507 11.68 2.02 -23.71
N GLY A 508 11.22 1.55 -22.55
CA GLY A 508 11.95 0.72 -21.59
C GLY A 508 13.08 1.45 -20.88
N ARG A 509 13.09 2.79 -20.89
CA ARG A 509 14.14 3.64 -20.30
C ARG A 509 13.54 4.82 -19.54
N ILE A 510 13.85 4.86 -18.26
CA ILE A 510 13.50 5.99 -17.41
C ILE A 510 14.46 7.16 -17.71
N LYS A 511 13.98 8.18 -18.44
CA LYS A 511 14.79 9.35 -18.83
C LYS A 511 14.08 10.68 -18.62
N GLY A 512 12.74 10.71 -18.67
CA GLY A 512 11.94 11.89 -18.38
C GLY A 512 11.94 12.22 -16.89
N LYS A 513 11.87 13.51 -16.53
CA LYS A 513 11.59 13.91 -15.14
C LYS A 513 10.18 13.47 -14.71
N ASP A 514 9.28 13.38 -15.67
CA ASP A 514 7.88 13.01 -15.45
C ASP A 514 7.69 11.48 -15.30
N GLU A 515 8.74 10.69 -15.56
CA GLU A 515 8.78 9.23 -15.41
C GLU A 515 9.37 8.77 -14.07
N ILE A 516 9.83 9.74 -13.27
CA ILE A 516 10.42 9.51 -11.95
C ILE A 516 9.55 10.24 -10.95
N THR A 517 8.92 9.49 -10.04
CA THR A 517 8.30 10.12 -8.89
C THR A 517 9.26 10.05 -7.71
N GLU A 518 9.71 11.22 -7.27
CA GLU A 518 10.64 11.40 -6.16
C GLU A 518 9.88 11.92 -4.93
N MET A 519 10.11 11.29 -3.78
CA MET A 519 9.66 11.80 -2.49
C MET A 519 10.88 12.03 -1.60
N LEU A 520 10.96 13.22 -1.00
CA LEU A 520 11.98 13.58 -0.02
C LEU A 520 11.29 14.24 1.17
N THR A 521 11.50 13.68 2.36
CA THR A 521 11.06 14.27 3.63
C THR A 521 12.27 14.53 4.52
N PHE A 522 12.30 15.68 5.17
CA PHE A 522 13.37 16.04 6.09
C PHE A 522 12.86 16.83 7.28
N GLY A 523 13.21 16.40 8.49
CA GLY A 523 12.72 17.03 9.71
C GLY A 523 13.44 16.57 10.97
N VAL A 524 13.07 17.16 12.10
CA VAL A 524 13.51 16.73 13.44
C VAL A 524 12.38 15.93 14.07
N GLU A 525 12.60 14.62 14.25
CA GLU A 525 11.78 13.74 15.07
C GLU A 525 12.25 13.84 16.53
N PHE A 526 11.34 14.01 17.48
CA PHE A 526 11.67 14.06 18.92
C PHE A 526 10.81 13.10 19.72
N GLN A 527 11.32 12.66 20.86
CA GLN A 527 10.64 11.77 21.79
C GLN A 527 10.98 12.21 23.22
N LEU A 528 9.95 12.52 24.01
CA LEU A 528 10.04 13.07 25.37
C LEU A 528 9.43 12.13 26.40
#